data_AF-A0A1A6GI01-F1
#
_entry.id   AF-A0A1A6GI01-F1
#
_cell.length_a   1.000
_cell.length_b   1.000
_cell.length_c   1.000
_cell.angle_alpha   90.00
_cell.angle_beta   90.00
_cell.angle_gamma   90.00
#
_symmetry.space_group_name_H-M   'P 1'
#
loop_
_entity.id
_entity.type
_entity.pdbx_description
1 polymer ?
#
loop_
_entity_poly.entity_id
_entity_poly.type
_entity_poly.pdbx_seq_one_letter_code
_entity_poly.pdbx_strand_id
1 'polypeptide(L)'
;FPNKIVAQVACDVLQLLVSYWEKLQMYETALPRKMAEILVATIAFLLPSAEYSSVETDKKFIVSLLLCLLDWCMALPLSALLHPVSTVVLEELHPPRAPLLDYIYRVLHCCVCGSSTYTQQSHYTLTLADLSSTDYDPFLPLANVRNSEPVQYHSSADLGNLLTVEEEKKRRSVELIPLTARMVMAHLVNHLGHYPLSGGPAVLHSLVSENHDNAHVEGTELSSEVFRSPNLQLFVFNDSTLISYLQTPAEGPDGGTSGASLSDVDLSTHCGFMGGLQRNGSTGQTAPYYATSTVEVIFHVSTRMPSDSDDSLTKKLRHLGNDEVHIVWSEHSRDYRRGIIPTAFGDVSIIIYPMKNHMFFITITKKPE
;
A
#
# COMPACT_ATOMS: atom_id res chain seq x y z
N PHE A 1 15.97 27.81 0.12
CA PHE A 1 17.44 27.79 -0.08
C PHE A 1 17.92 29.10 -0.68
N PRO A 2 19.05 29.65 -0.20
CA PRO A 2 19.59 30.94 -0.65
C PRO A 2 20.26 30.92 -2.02
N ASN A 3 20.47 29.75 -2.65
CA ASN A 3 20.86 29.63 -4.05
C ASN A 3 20.15 28.42 -4.67
N LYS A 4 19.26 28.68 -5.62
CA LYS A 4 18.44 27.62 -6.25
C LYS A 4 19.26 26.68 -7.13
N ILE A 5 20.32 27.16 -7.75
CA ILE A 5 21.22 26.35 -8.57
C ILE A 5 21.95 25.35 -7.68
N VAL A 6 22.52 25.81 -6.57
CA VAL A 6 23.20 24.92 -5.62
C VAL A 6 22.25 23.90 -5.01
N ALA A 7 21.01 24.31 -4.69
CA ALA A 7 20.00 23.38 -4.19
C ALA A 7 19.62 22.32 -5.22
N GLN A 8 19.47 22.70 -6.50
CA GLN A 8 19.22 21.75 -7.57
C GLN A 8 20.39 20.78 -7.75
N VAL A 9 21.63 21.29 -7.81
CA VAL A 9 22.84 20.45 -7.91
C VAL A 9 22.94 19.49 -6.73
N ALA A 10 22.60 19.93 -5.51
CA ALA A 10 22.57 19.06 -4.34
C ALA A 10 21.51 17.95 -4.46
N CYS A 11 20.32 18.27 -4.99
CA CYS A 11 19.28 17.29 -5.28
C CYS A 11 19.76 16.25 -6.32
N ASP A 12 20.40 16.71 -7.40
CA ASP A 12 20.94 15.85 -8.45
C ASP A 12 22.05 14.93 -7.89
N VAL A 13 22.87 15.42 -6.96
CA VAL A 13 23.86 14.60 -6.23
C VAL A 13 23.17 13.57 -5.33
N LEU A 14 22.12 13.95 -4.59
CA LEU A 14 21.34 13.00 -3.79
C LEU A 14 20.69 11.91 -4.64
N GLN A 15 20.23 12.26 -5.84
CA GLN A 15 19.69 11.29 -6.80
C GLN A 15 20.78 10.35 -7.33
N LEU A 16 21.98 10.87 -7.64
CA LEU A 16 23.14 10.05 -8.03
C LEU A 16 23.54 9.06 -6.92
N LEU A 17 23.46 9.48 -5.65
CA LEU A 17 23.82 8.64 -4.50
C LEU A 17 22.89 7.42 -4.34
N VAL A 18 21.68 7.46 -4.90
CA VAL A 18 20.78 6.29 -4.95
C VAL A 18 21.47 5.09 -5.58
N SER A 19 22.22 5.27 -6.68
CA SER A 19 22.94 4.18 -7.35
C SER A 19 24.08 3.57 -6.52
N TYR A 20 24.44 4.20 -5.40
CA TYR A 20 25.51 3.78 -4.50
C TYR A 20 25.00 3.46 -3.09
N TRP A 21 23.69 3.30 -2.89
CA TRP A 21 23.09 3.12 -1.58
C TRP A 21 23.69 1.93 -0.81
N GLU A 22 24.00 0.81 -1.48
CA GLU A 22 24.64 -0.36 -0.88
C GLU A 22 26.04 -0.03 -0.34
N LYS A 23 26.82 0.74 -1.10
CA LYS A 23 28.16 1.18 -0.66
C LYS A 23 28.06 2.15 0.51
N LEU A 24 27.07 3.05 0.50
CA LEU A 24 26.80 3.94 1.62
C LEU A 24 26.47 3.16 2.89
N GLN A 25 25.69 2.08 2.75
CA GLN A 25 25.35 1.17 3.85
C GLN A 25 26.57 0.49 4.48
N MET A 26 27.64 0.26 3.73
CA MET A 26 28.89 -0.33 4.24
C MET A 26 29.66 0.60 5.18
N TYR A 27 29.52 1.92 5.02
CA TYR A 27 30.16 2.91 5.91
C TYR A 27 29.32 3.15 7.16
N GLU A 28 28.02 3.36 6.98
CA GLU A 28 27.08 3.54 8.07
C GLU A 28 25.74 2.89 7.69
N THR A 29 25.35 1.87 8.45
CA THR A 29 24.19 1.01 8.12
C THR A 29 22.87 1.77 8.07
N ALA A 30 22.74 2.85 8.84
CA ALA A 30 21.55 3.68 8.91
C ALA A 30 21.52 4.81 7.85
N LEU A 31 22.65 5.10 7.19
CA LEU A 31 22.79 6.29 6.34
C LEU A 31 21.82 6.31 5.15
N PRO A 32 21.62 5.22 4.37
CA PRO A 32 20.66 5.22 3.26
C PRO A 32 19.23 5.56 3.70
N ARG A 33 18.81 5.00 4.84
CA ARG A 33 17.50 5.30 5.45
C ARG A 33 17.43 6.75 5.93
N LYS A 34 18.49 7.25 6.58
CA LYS A 34 18.57 8.62 7.07
C LYS A 34 18.52 9.66 5.94
N MET A 35 19.07 9.34 4.77
CA MET A 35 18.93 10.17 3.56
C MET A 35 17.47 10.29 3.12
N ALA A 36 16.72 9.18 3.11
CA ALA A 36 15.29 9.20 2.80
C ALA A 36 14.47 9.98 3.86
N GLU A 37 14.79 9.82 5.15
CA GLU A 37 14.21 10.62 6.25
C GLU A 37 14.44 12.12 6.04
N ILE A 38 15.66 12.54 5.70
CA ILE A 38 16.03 13.93 5.42
C ILE A 38 15.27 14.47 4.20
N LEU A 39 15.10 13.68 3.14
CA LEU A 39 14.33 14.06 1.95
C LEU A 39 12.86 14.33 2.31
N VAL A 40 12.24 13.44 3.09
CA VAL A 40 10.86 13.60 3.57
C VAL A 40 10.72 14.90 4.37
N ALA A 41 11.60 15.13 5.36
CA ALA A 41 11.59 16.33 6.18
C ALA A 41 11.83 17.61 5.35
N THR A 42 12.70 17.54 4.34
CA THR A 42 13.01 18.67 3.45
C THR A 42 11.82 19.03 2.57
N ILE A 43 11.14 18.04 1.97
CA ILE A 43 9.93 18.27 1.16
C ILE A 43 8.85 18.91 2.03
N ALA A 44 8.62 18.36 3.23
CA ALA A 44 7.64 18.87 4.17
C ALA A 44 7.92 20.33 4.58
N PHE A 45 9.19 20.68 4.80
CA PHE A 45 9.63 22.04 5.14
C PHE A 45 9.42 23.04 3.99
N LEU A 46 9.67 22.64 2.74
CA LEU A 46 9.63 23.54 1.58
C LEU A 46 8.24 23.66 0.92
N LEU A 47 7.39 22.65 1.10
CA LEU A 47 6.08 22.55 0.46
C LEU A 47 5.21 23.81 0.65
N PRO A 48 5.04 24.37 1.87
CA PRO A 48 4.20 25.56 2.06
C PRO A 48 4.70 26.75 1.22
N SER A 49 6.01 26.99 1.19
CA SER A 49 6.58 28.10 0.40
C SER A 49 6.44 27.88 -1.11
N ALA A 50 6.53 26.63 -1.58
CA ALA A 50 6.47 26.30 -2.99
C ALA A 50 5.03 26.31 -3.55
N GLU A 51 4.04 25.93 -2.72
CA GLU A 51 2.62 25.93 -3.08
C GLU A 51 2.11 27.34 -3.40
N TYR A 52 2.47 28.32 -2.57
CA TYR A 52 2.08 29.73 -2.77
C TYR A 52 3.01 30.51 -3.71
N SER A 53 4.09 29.91 -4.20
CA SER A 53 5.04 30.59 -5.10
C SER A 53 4.45 30.75 -6.51
N SER A 54 4.53 31.97 -7.03
CA SER A 54 4.26 32.26 -8.45
C SER A 54 5.41 31.86 -9.36
N VAL A 55 6.57 31.49 -8.80
CA VAL A 55 7.77 31.15 -9.55
C VAL A 55 7.79 29.65 -9.87
N GLU A 56 7.67 29.33 -11.15
CA GLU A 56 7.63 27.93 -11.65
C GLU A 56 8.85 27.10 -11.22
N THR A 57 10.02 27.73 -11.03
CA THR A 57 11.25 27.06 -10.58
C THR A 57 11.11 26.44 -9.19
N ASP A 58 10.32 27.04 -8.30
CA ASP A 58 10.16 26.52 -6.93
C ASP A 58 9.34 25.24 -6.94
N LYS A 59 8.35 25.17 -7.83
CA LYS A 59 7.53 23.98 -8.04
C LYS A 59 8.34 22.86 -8.69
N LYS A 60 9.14 23.19 -9.71
CA LYS A 60 10.07 22.24 -10.35
C LYS A 60 11.08 21.67 -9.38
N PHE A 61 11.53 22.46 -8.41
CA PHE A 61 12.43 21.98 -7.38
C PHE A 61 11.76 20.96 -6.45
N ILE A 62 10.52 21.20 -6.00
CA ILE A 62 9.74 20.21 -5.24
C ILE A 62 9.52 18.93 -6.05
N VAL A 63 9.19 19.05 -7.33
CA VAL A 63 9.07 17.89 -8.23
C VAL A 63 10.36 17.08 -8.27
N SER A 64 11.51 17.74 -8.38
CA SER A 64 12.82 17.06 -8.36
C SER A 64 13.05 16.31 -7.05
N LEU A 65 12.68 16.91 -5.92
CA LEU A 65 12.77 16.24 -4.60
C LEU A 65 11.81 15.05 -4.50
N LEU A 66 10.59 15.15 -5.04
CA LEU A 66 9.62 14.05 -5.07
C LEU A 66 10.10 12.86 -5.90
N LEU A 67 10.71 13.14 -7.06
CA LEU A 67 11.31 12.10 -7.91
C LEU A 67 12.55 11.49 -7.25
N CYS A 68 13.40 12.31 -6.62
CA CYS A 68 14.53 11.81 -5.84
C CYS A 68 14.06 10.90 -4.69
N LEU A 69 13.01 11.30 -3.95
CA LEU A 69 12.41 10.46 -2.92
C LEU A 69 11.90 9.13 -3.48
N LEU A 70 11.26 9.14 -4.65
CA LEU A 70 10.81 7.92 -5.33
C LEU A 70 11.99 6.98 -5.62
N ASP A 71 13.06 7.50 -6.21
CA ASP A 71 14.25 6.71 -6.53
C ASP A 71 14.87 6.06 -5.27
N TRP A 72 14.94 6.81 -4.16
CA TRP A 72 15.36 6.27 -2.87
C TRP A 72 14.44 5.17 -2.34
N CYS A 73 13.12 5.36 -2.43
CA CYS A 73 12.15 4.34 -2.02
C CYS A 73 12.27 3.06 -2.86
N MET A 74 12.57 3.18 -4.15
CA MET A 74 12.71 2.05 -5.06
C MET A 74 14.06 1.33 -4.93
N ALA A 75 15.09 2.01 -4.45
CA ALA A 75 16.40 1.42 -4.22
C ALA A 75 16.50 0.71 -2.86
N LEU A 76 15.84 1.23 -1.82
CA LEU A 76 15.94 0.69 -0.46
C LEU A 76 15.13 -0.61 -0.30
N PRO A 77 15.61 -1.59 0.49
CA PRO A 77 14.84 -2.77 0.81
C PRO A 77 13.61 -2.42 1.65
N LEU A 78 12.50 -3.14 1.45
CA LEU A 78 11.23 -2.88 2.15
C LEU A 78 11.39 -2.93 3.68
N SER A 79 12.27 -3.79 4.20
CA SER A 79 12.60 -3.86 5.63
C SER A 79 13.18 -2.55 6.19
N ALA A 80 13.92 -1.78 5.38
CA ALA A 80 14.45 -0.47 5.77
C ALA A 80 13.35 0.61 5.77
N LEU A 81 12.42 0.56 4.81
CA LEU A 81 11.27 1.47 4.73
C LEU A 81 10.24 1.22 5.83
N LEU A 82 10.07 -0.04 6.25
CA LEU A 82 9.19 -0.44 7.36
C LEU A 82 9.86 -0.29 8.73
N HIS A 83 11.14 0.09 8.77
CA HIS A 83 11.83 0.31 10.04
C HIS A 83 11.36 1.62 10.68
N PRO A 84 11.10 1.65 12.01
CA PRO A 84 10.69 2.86 12.71
C PRO A 84 11.74 3.99 12.64
N VAL A 85 11.30 5.23 12.43
CA VAL A 85 12.21 6.40 12.44
C VAL A 85 12.71 6.67 13.86
N SER A 86 14.01 6.85 14.04
CA SER A 86 14.62 7.12 15.35
C SER A 86 14.89 8.62 15.51
N THR A 87 14.08 9.30 16.33
CA THR A 87 14.26 10.72 16.66
C THR A 87 14.89 10.90 18.03
N VAL A 88 15.76 11.90 18.18
CA VAL A 88 16.53 12.16 19.42
C VAL A 88 15.69 12.90 20.48
N VAL A 89 14.59 13.56 20.09
CA VAL A 89 13.94 14.60 20.90
C VAL A 89 12.75 14.11 21.74
N LEU A 90 12.24 12.89 21.53
CA LEU A 90 11.05 12.41 22.24
C LEU A 90 11.28 11.01 22.84
N GLU A 91 11.99 10.98 23.97
CA GLU A 91 12.14 9.77 24.78
C GLU A 91 11.02 9.56 25.81
N GLU A 92 10.12 10.51 26.07
CA GLU A 92 9.29 10.40 27.30
C GLU A 92 7.78 10.16 27.21
N LEU A 93 7.05 10.25 26.09
CA LEU A 93 5.61 9.87 26.10
C LEU A 93 5.10 9.36 24.74
N HIS A 94 4.78 8.05 24.65
CA HIS A 94 4.03 7.21 23.66
C HIS A 94 3.40 7.88 22.42
N PRO A 95 3.41 7.26 21.19
CA PRO A 95 2.98 5.86 20.87
C PRO A 95 4.03 5.11 19.98
N PRO A 96 3.78 3.90 19.37
CA PRO A 96 4.85 3.21 18.65
C PRO A 96 5.31 4.02 17.44
N ARG A 97 6.63 4.20 17.32
CA ARG A 97 7.27 4.99 16.24
C ARG A 97 6.83 4.43 14.89
N ALA A 98 6.20 5.28 14.08
CA ALA A 98 5.71 4.89 12.76
C ALA A 98 6.88 4.52 11.83
N PRO A 99 6.68 3.59 10.88
CA PRO A 99 7.68 3.27 9.88
C PRO A 99 7.96 4.49 8.98
N LEU A 100 9.17 4.56 8.41
CA LEU A 100 9.53 5.60 7.44
C LEU A 100 8.51 5.70 6.29
N LEU A 101 7.99 4.55 5.83
CA LEU A 101 6.98 4.49 4.77
C LEU A 101 5.70 5.27 5.09
N ASP A 102 5.27 5.30 6.36
CA ASP A 102 4.10 6.07 6.79
C ASP A 102 4.36 7.58 6.67
N TYR A 103 5.55 8.05 7.08
CA TYR A 103 5.95 9.45 6.90
C TYR A 103 6.07 9.85 5.42
N ILE A 104 6.53 8.94 4.56
CA ILE A 104 6.55 9.14 3.10
C ILE A 104 5.13 9.35 2.57
N TYR A 105 4.18 8.48 2.89
CA TYR A 105 2.79 8.64 2.42
C TYR A 105 2.13 9.89 3.00
N ARG A 106 2.43 10.28 4.24
CA ARG A 106 1.95 11.54 4.82
C ARG A 106 2.43 12.76 4.04
N VAL A 107 3.74 12.85 3.74
CA VAL A 107 4.26 14.01 2.98
C VAL A 107 3.71 14.05 1.56
N LEU A 108 3.56 12.89 0.90
CA LEU A 108 2.96 12.78 -0.43
C LEU A 108 1.49 13.18 -0.43
N HIS A 109 0.73 12.76 0.57
CA HIS A 109 -0.66 13.18 0.75
C HIS A 109 -0.77 14.69 0.95
N CYS A 110 0.13 15.30 1.73
CA CYS A 110 0.19 16.76 1.87
C CYS A 110 0.51 17.47 0.55
N CYS A 111 1.40 16.90 -0.28
CA CYS A 111 1.66 17.43 -1.62
C CYS A 111 0.43 17.37 -2.55
N VAL A 112 -0.51 16.45 -2.31
CA VAL A 112 -1.75 16.34 -3.09
C VAL A 112 -2.87 17.24 -2.56
N CYS A 113 -3.06 17.27 -1.24
CA CYS A 113 -4.17 17.95 -0.58
C CYS A 113 -3.88 19.41 -0.22
N GLY A 114 -2.62 19.84 -0.37
CA GLY A 114 -2.16 21.19 -0.04
C GLY A 114 -1.65 21.30 1.41
N SER A 115 -0.75 22.25 1.65
CA SER A 115 -0.05 22.45 2.94
C SER A 115 -0.97 22.89 4.08
N SER A 116 -2.20 23.31 3.81
CA SER A 116 -3.20 23.61 4.84
C SER A 116 -3.64 22.37 5.64
N THR A 117 -3.56 21.17 5.04
CA THR A 117 -3.75 19.90 5.80
C THR A 117 -2.59 19.63 6.76
N TYR A 118 -1.41 20.21 6.51
CA TYR A 118 -0.20 20.04 7.32
C TYR A 118 -0.29 20.80 8.66
N THR A 119 -0.91 21.98 8.68
CA THR A 119 -0.98 22.84 9.89
C THR A 119 -1.88 22.27 10.98
N GLN A 120 -2.78 21.33 10.66
CA GLN A 120 -3.62 20.63 11.63
C GLN A 120 -2.99 19.34 12.20
N GLN A 121 -1.82 18.90 11.68
CA GLN A 121 -1.19 17.61 12.01
C GLN A 121 0.31 17.71 12.36
N SER A 122 0.79 18.86 12.84
CA SER A 122 2.22 19.10 13.14
C SER A 122 2.86 18.10 14.12
N HIS A 123 2.07 17.40 14.95
CA HIS A 123 2.55 16.35 15.86
C HIS A 123 2.85 15.00 15.18
N TYR A 124 2.59 14.88 13.88
CA TYR A 124 2.67 13.62 13.12
C TYR A 124 3.61 13.69 11.92
N THR A 125 4.38 14.77 11.80
CA THR A 125 5.27 15.02 10.67
C THR A 125 6.73 14.92 11.11
N LEU A 126 7.58 14.45 10.20
CA LEU A 126 9.01 14.36 10.45
C LEU A 126 9.64 15.72 10.17
N THR A 127 10.15 16.40 11.19
CA THR A 127 10.79 17.71 11.01
C THR A 127 12.30 17.58 10.86
N LEU A 128 12.93 18.58 10.23
CA LEU A 128 14.39 18.62 10.13
C LEU A 128 15.07 18.61 11.51
N ALA A 129 14.46 19.25 12.51
CA ALA A 129 14.98 19.29 13.87
C ALA A 129 14.99 17.90 14.52
N ASP A 130 14.00 17.05 14.25
CA ASP A 130 13.91 15.70 14.80
C ASP A 130 15.05 14.78 14.32
N LEU A 131 15.61 15.08 13.15
CA LEU A 131 16.70 14.35 12.50
C LEU A 131 18.09 14.88 12.86
N SER A 132 18.17 15.96 13.62
CA SER A 132 19.44 16.53 14.07
C SER A 132 20.22 15.50 14.90
N SER A 133 21.51 15.38 14.62
CA SER A 133 22.41 14.44 15.31
C SER A 133 23.83 14.97 15.31
N THR A 134 24.74 14.30 16.01
CA THR A 134 26.17 14.66 16.06
C THR A 134 26.80 14.82 14.68
N ASP A 135 26.34 14.03 13.70
CA ASP A 135 26.90 13.95 12.36
C ASP A 135 26.03 14.64 11.29
N TYR A 136 24.91 15.24 11.69
CA TYR A 136 24.01 15.96 10.78
C TYR A 136 23.36 17.16 11.46
N ASP A 137 23.73 18.36 11.01
CA ASP A 137 23.12 19.63 11.40
C ASP A 137 22.28 20.19 10.24
N PRO A 138 20.94 20.13 10.31
CA PRO A 138 20.06 20.65 9.27
C PRO A 138 20.08 22.19 9.15
N PHE A 139 20.59 22.89 10.16
CA PHE A 139 20.64 24.35 10.22
C PHE A 139 22.06 24.90 10.06
N LEU A 140 23.00 24.07 9.60
CA LEU A 140 24.38 24.46 9.38
C LEU A 140 24.45 25.70 8.46
N PRO A 141 25.02 26.83 8.92
CA PRO A 141 25.09 28.05 8.12
C PRO A 141 26.06 27.88 6.95
N LEU A 142 25.53 27.85 5.73
CA LEU A 142 26.30 27.80 4.49
C LEU A 142 26.92 29.18 4.20
N ALA A 143 28.11 29.46 4.75
CA ALA A 143 28.85 30.67 4.43
C ALA A 143 29.24 30.70 2.93
N ASN A 144 29.08 31.86 2.28
CA ASN A 144 29.54 32.20 0.92
C ASN A 144 28.74 31.72 -0.30
N VAL A 145 27.61 31.03 -0.15
CA VAL A 145 26.75 30.70 -1.30
C VAL A 145 25.74 31.83 -1.58
N ARG A 146 26.14 32.82 -2.39
CA ARG A 146 25.26 33.91 -2.84
C ARG A 146 24.42 33.47 -4.05
N ASN A 147 23.18 33.95 -4.16
CA ASN A 147 22.39 33.83 -5.39
C ASN A 147 23.17 34.46 -6.56
N SER A 148 23.26 33.77 -7.70
CA SER A 148 23.42 34.47 -8.97
C SER A 148 22.11 35.20 -9.26
N GLU A 149 22.15 36.50 -9.55
CA GLU A 149 20.95 37.23 -9.98
C GLU A 149 20.27 36.49 -11.13
N PRO A 150 18.93 36.40 -11.15
CA PRO A 150 18.24 35.78 -12.26
C PRO A 150 18.59 36.55 -13.53
N VAL A 151 19.21 35.87 -14.50
CA VAL A 151 19.32 36.42 -15.86
C VAL A 151 17.88 36.62 -16.34
N GLN A 152 17.44 37.88 -16.43
CA GLN A 152 16.17 38.22 -17.07
C GLN A 152 16.26 37.77 -18.51
N TYR A 153 15.76 36.58 -18.80
CA TYR A 153 15.42 36.23 -20.17
C TYR A 153 14.28 37.15 -20.58
N HIS A 154 14.56 38.06 -21.52
CA HIS A 154 13.51 38.68 -22.31
C HIS A 154 12.76 37.54 -23.00
N SER A 155 11.61 37.15 -22.44
CA SER A 155 10.63 36.33 -23.14
C SER A 155 10.46 36.95 -24.52
N SER A 156 10.67 36.20 -25.60
CA SER A 156 10.39 36.70 -26.93
C SER A 156 8.92 37.09 -26.96
N ALA A 157 8.66 38.39 -27.04
CA ALA A 157 7.36 38.93 -27.31
C ALA A 157 6.99 38.48 -28.73
N ASP A 158 6.24 37.38 -28.87
CA ASP A 158 5.34 37.18 -30.02
C ASP A 158 4.40 35.98 -29.96
N LEU A 159 4.07 35.44 -28.78
CA LEU A 159 2.96 34.47 -28.66
C LEU A 159 2.16 34.55 -27.35
N GLY A 160 2.15 35.72 -26.70
CA GLY A 160 1.49 35.96 -25.40
C GLY A 160 0.01 36.37 -25.46
N ASN A 161 -0.60 36.43 -26.65
CA ASN A 161 -1.95 36.98 -26.79
C ASN A 161 -3.08 35.94 -26.79
N LEU A 162 -2.79 34.68 -26.46
CA LEU A 162 -3.81 33.65 -26.25
C LEU A 162 -4.02 33.46 -24.74
N LEU A 163 -4.93 34.26 -24.16
CA LEU A 163 -5.33 34.19 -22.74
C LEU A 163 -5.65 32.75 -22.28
N THR A 164 -6.16 31.92 -23.19
CA THR A 164 -6.43 30.50 -22.97
C THR A 164 -5.17 29.67 -22.73
N VAL A 165 -4.06 29.96 -23.44
CA VAL A 165 -2.78 29.25 -23.28
C VAL A 165 -2.08 29.66 -21.98
N GLU A 166 -2.18 30.92 -21.57
CA GLU A 166 -1.64 31.38 -20.28
C GLU A 166 -2.44 30.84 -19.09
N GLU A 167 -3.77 30.82 -19.17
CA GLU A 167 -4.61 30.17 -18.14
C GLU A 167 -4.36 28.67 -18.05
N GLU A 168 -4.21 27.98 -19.18
CA GLU A 168 -3.91 26.55 -19.20
C GLU A 168 -2.50 26.27 -18.66
N LYS A 169 -1.49 27.08 -19.02
CA LYS A 169 -0.14 27.00 -18.45
C LYS A 169 -0.13 27.26 -16.95
N LYS A 170 -0.91 28.24 -16.47
CA LYS A 170 -1.07 28.53 -15.05
C LYS A 170 -1.77 27.39 -14.32
N ARG A 171 -2.84 26.82 -14.88
CA ARG A 171 -3.50 25.60 -14.35
C ARG A 171 -2.54 24.42 -14.24
N ARG A 172 -1.81 24.11 -15.32
CA ARG A 172 -0.78 23.04 -15.33
C ARG A 172 0.31 23.29 -14.28
N SER A 173 0.72 24.54 -14.07
CA SER A 173 1.70 24.89 -13.03
C SER A 173 1.17 24.67 -11.61
N VAL A 174 -0.13 24.79 -11.38
CA VAL A 174 -0.75 24.62 -10.06
C VAL A 174 -0.87 23.13 -9.73
N GLU A 175 -1.14 22.29 -10.73
CA GLU A 175 -1.29 20.85 -10.55
C GLU A 175 0.03 20.07 -10.58
N LEU A 176 1.16 20.71 -10.88
CA LEU A 176 2.44 20.01 -11.10
C LEU A 176 2.90 19.20 -9.86
N ILE A 177 2.84 19.81 -8.67
CA ILE A 177 3.21 19.14 -7.41
C ILE A 177 2.20 18.03 -7.06
N PRO A 178 0.87 18.30 -7.00
CA PRO A 178 -0.13 17.25 -6.74
C PRO A 178 -0.09 16.09 -7.74
N LEU A 179 0.10 16.38 -9.03
CA LEU A 179 0.15 15.35 -10.07
C LEU A 179 1.38 14.46 -9.90
N THR A 180 2.54 15.05 -9.66
CA THR A 180 3.78 14.30 -9.38
C THR A 180 3.63 13.47 -8.12
N ALA A 181 3.06 14.02 -7.04
CA ALA A 181 2.86 13.28 -5.80
C ALA A 181 1.87 12.11 -5.97
N ARG A 182 0.78 12.27 -6.74
CA ARG A 182 -0.12 11.15 -7.10
C ARG A 182 0.60 10.09 -7.91
N MET A 183 1.42 10.48 -8.87
CA MET A 183 2.24 9.55 -9.66
C MET A 183 3.21 8.78 -8.76
N VAL A 184 3.91 9.46 -7.84
CA VAL A 184 4.82 8.83 -6.88
C VAL A 184 4.05 7.86 -5.98
N MET A 185 2.92 8.26 -5.40
CA MET A 185 2.09 7.36 -4.58
C MET A 185 1.62 6.14 -5.37
N ALA A 186 1.11 6.31 -6.58
CA ALA A 186 0.69 5.20 -7.43
C ALA A 186 1.85 4.26 -7.75
N HIS A 187 3.04 4.81 -8.04
CA HIS A 187 4.25 4.03 -8.27
C HIS A 187 4.63 3.23 -7.02
N LEU A 188 4.74 3.88 -5.85
CA LEU A 188 5.06 3.17 -4.61
C LEU A 188 4.05 2.08 -4.28
N VAL A 189 2.75 2.34 -4.44
CA VAL A 189 1.69 1.33 -4.26
C VAL A 189 1.85 0.18 -5.24
N ASN A 190 2.28 0.43 -6.49
CA ASN A 190 2.45 -0.60 -7.53
C ASN A 190 3.75 -1.40 -7.42
N HIS A 191 4.79 -0.88 -6.76
CA HIS A 191 6.11 -1.51 -6.76
C HIS A 191 6.62 -1.92 -5.37
N LEU A 192 6.03 -1.45 -4.26
CA LEU A 192 6.38 -1.89 -2.92
C LEU A 192 5.49 -3.04 -2.45
N GLY A 193 6.09 -4.18 -2.09
CA GLY A 193 5.40 -5.28 -1.41
C GLY A 193 4.51 -6.17 -2.29
N HIS A 194 4.74 -6.21 -3.59
CA HIS A 194 3.98 -7.07 -4.53
C HIS A 194 4.52 -8.49 -4.61
N TYR A 195 3.60 -9.42 -4.89
CA TYR A 195 3.92 -10.80 -5.20
C TYR A 195 4.40 -10.94 -6.67
N PRO A 196 5.47 -11.71 -6.94
CA PRO A 196 6.30 -12.41 -5.97
C PRO A 196 7.21 -11.45 -5.21
N LEU A 197 7.22 -11.58 -3.87
CA LEU A 197 7.92 -10.71 -2.91
C LEU A 197 9.46 -10.76 -3.02
N SER A 198 9.99 -11.50 -3.99
CA SER A 198 11.42 -11.70 -4.28
C SER A 198 11.86 -11.14 -5.65
N GLY A 199 10.95 -10.58 -6.47
CA GLY A 199 11.21 -10.27 -7.88
C GLY A 199 11.68 -8.84 -8.23
N GLY A 200 11.72 -7.91 -7.28
CA GLY A 200 12.05 -6.49 -7.55
C GLY A 200 10.82 -5.63 -7.89
N PRO A 201 11.00 -4.40 -8.42
CA PRO A 201 9.90 -3.51 -8.80
C PRO A 201 8.97 -4.20 -9.81
N ALA A 202 7.65 -4.00 -9.71
CA ALA A 202 6.73 -4.45 -10.77
C ALA A 202 7.23 -3.92 -12.12
N VAL A 203 7.68 -4.79 -13.02
CA VAL A 203 8.29 -4.30 -14.26
C VAL A 203 7.12 -3.88 -15.17
N LEU A 204 6.99 -2.61 -15.53
CA LEU A 204 5.92 -2.16 -16.47
C LEU A 204 6.07 -2.82 -17.85
N HIS A 205 7.28 -3.27 -18.17
CA HIS A 205 7.64 -4.11 -19.32
C HIS A 205 7.92 -5.56 -18.91
N SER A 206 7.53 -5.95 -17.69
CA SER A 206 7.52 -7.35 -17.30
C SER A 206 6.66 -8.05 -18.31
N LEU A 207 7.27 -8.92 -19.12
CA LEU A 207 6.48 -9.98 -19.72
C LEU A 207 6.08 -10.98 -18.64
N VAL A 208 6.79 -11.00 -17.50
CA VAL A 208 6.41 -11.74 -16.29
C VAL A 208 5.14 -11.15 -15.71
N SER A 209 4.07 -11.67 -16.29
CA SER A 209 2.68 -11.55 -15.90
C SER A 209 2.37 -12.65 -14.87
N GLU A 210 1.28 -12.49 -14.11
CA GLU A 210 0.79 -13.44 -13.09
C GLU A 210 0.69 -14.91 -13.56
N ASN A 211 0.74 -15.11 -14.88
CA ASN A 211 0.62 -16.39 -15.57
C ASN A 211 1.96 -16.97 -16.09
N HIS A 212 3.11 -16.33 -15.90
CA HIS A 212 4.38 -16.88 -16.40
C HIS A 212 4.84 -18.17 -15.69
N ASP A 213 4.43 -18.35 -14.44
CA ASP A 213 4.64 -19.60 -13.69
C ASP A 213 3.42 -20.53 -13.79
N ASN A 214 2.45 -20.17 -14.64
CA ASN A 214 1.24 -20.92 -14.85
C ASN A 214 1.39 -21.80 -16.10
N ALA A 215 1.83 -23.04 -15.90
CA ALA A 215 2.03 -24.05 -16.94
C ALA A 215 0.78 -24.38 -17.80
N HIS A 216 -0.36 -23.77 -17.50
CA HIS A 216 -1.64 -23.98 -18.16
C HIS A 216 -2.06 -22.84 -19.11
N VAL A 217 -1.27 -21.78 -19.25
CA VAL A 217 -1.58 -20.62 -20.12
C VAL A 217 -0.35 -20.26 -20.96
N GLU A 218 -0.41 -20.44 -22.28
CA GLU A 218 0.73 -20.17 -23.21
C GLU A 218 0.75 -18.73 -23.80
N GLY A 219 -0.07 -17.81 -23.29
CA GLY A 219 -0.26 -16.46 -23.88
C GLY A 219 0.43 -15.32 -23.12
N THR A 220 0.98 -14.36 -23.87
CA THR A 220 1.58 -13.10 -23.36
C THR A 220 0.55 -12.01 -22.99
N GLU A 221 -0.72 -12.17 -23.37
CA GLU A 221 -1.81 -11.23 -23.07
C GLU A 221 -2.95 -11.94 -22.31
N LEU A 222 -3.67 -11.19 -21.48
CA LEU A 222 -4.89 -11.64 -20.78
C LEU A 222 -5.95 -12.06 -21.81
N SER A 223 -6.04 -13.36 -22.06
CA SER A 223 -7.06 -13.96 -22.91
C SER A 223 -8.13 -14.64 -22.05
N SER A 224 -9.28 -14.93 -22.66
CA SER A 224 -10.34 -15.70 -21.99
C SER A 224 -9.93 -17.14 -21.64
N GLU A 225 -8.72 -17.58 -22.01
CA GLU A 225 -8.16 -18.86 -21.57
C GLU A 225 -7.67 -18.84 -20.13
N VAL A 226 -7.39 -17.66 -19.55
CA VAL A 226 -6.98 -17.54 -18.14
C VAL A 226 -8.09 -18.03 -17.18
N PHE A 227 -9.36 -17.97 -17.60
CA PHE A 227 -10.51 -18.55 -16.88
C PHE A 227 -10.51 -20.08 -16.83
N ARG A 228 -9.69 -20.74 -17.67
CA ARG A 228 -9.49 -22.18 -17.64
C ARG A 228 -8.31 -22.57 -16.77
N SER A 229 -7.57 -21.59 -16.24
CA SER A 229 -6.44 -21.83 -15.37
C SER A 229 -6.92 -22.54 -14.10
N PRO A 230 -6.32 -23.69 -13.77
CA PRO A 230 -6.69 -24.45 -12.59
C PRO A 230 -6.55 -23.68 -11.26
N ASN A 231 -5.61 -22.73 -11.21
CA ASN A 231 -5.19 -22.08 -9.97
C ASN A 231 -5.71 -20.65 -9.81
N LEU A 232 -6.50 -20.16 -10.78
CA LEU A 232 -7.03 -18.79 -10.78
C LEU A 232 -8.53 -18.79 -10.49
N GLN A 233 -8.92 -18.13 -9.41
CA GLN A 233 -10.31 -17.98 -9.01
C GLN A 233 -10.67 -16.50 -9.02
N LEU A 234 -11.79 -16.15 -9.66
CA LEU A 234 -12.23 -14.78 -9.82
C LEU A 234 -13.52 -14.57 -9.03
N PHE A 235 -13.51 -13.56 -8.17
CA PHE A 235 -14.64 -13.18 -7.35
C PHE A 235 -15.10 -11.78 -7.73
N VAL A 236 -16.39 -11.63 -7.96
CA VAL A 236 -17.01 -10.32 -8.10
C VAL A 236 -17.41 -9.86 -6.72
N PHE A 237 -16.67 -8.88 -6.18
CA PHE A 237 -16.91 -8.34 -4.85
C PHE A 237 -18.10 -7.35 -4.87
N ASN A 238 -18.22 -6.56 -5.95
CA ASN A 238 -19.37 -5.73 -6.27
C ASN A 238 -19.36 -5.33 -7.76
N ASP A 239 -20.31 -4.48 -8.18
CA ASP A 239 -20.50 -4.04 -9.57
C ASP A 239 -19.32 -3.26 -10.17
N SER A 240 -18.34 -2.84 -9.35
CA SER A 240 -17.18 -2.06 -9.80
C SER A 240 -15.84 -2.71 -9.48
N THR A 241 -15.81 -3.80 -8.71
CA THR A 241 -14.58 -4.36 -8.15
C THR A 241 -14.55 -5.87 -8.33
N LEU A 242 -13.55 -6.31 -9.10
CA LEU A 242 -13.24 -7.71 -9.33
C LEU A 242 -11.97 -8.05 -8.54
N ILE A 243 -12.03 -9.11 -7.74
CA ILE A 243 -10.90 -9.61 -6.95
C ILE A 243 -10.48 -10.95 -7.54
N SER A 244 -9.22 -11.05 -7.96
CA SER A 244 -8.60 -12.31 -8.38
C SER A 244 -7.79 -12.92 -7.23
N TYR A 245 -7.93 -14.23 -7.07
CA TYR A 245 -7.13 -15.03 -6.15
C TYR A 245 -6.36 -16.07 -6.96
N LEU A 246 -5.03 -15.99 -6.91
CA LEU A 246 -4.13 -16.97 -7.50
C LEU A 246 -3.50 -17.78 -6.36
N GLN A 247 -3.82 -19.07 -6.27
CA GLN A 247 -3.19 -19.95 -5.29
C GLN A 247 -1.94 -20.57 -5.91
N THR A 248 -0.76 -20.22 -5.39
CA THR A 248 0.49 -20.89 -5.77
C THR A 248 0.78 -22.07 -4.82
N PRO A 249 1.35 -23.19 -5.32
CA PRO A 249 1.76 -24.30 -4.46
C PRO A 249 2.81 -23.82 -3.46
N ALA A 250 2.71 -24.26 -2.20
CA ALA A 250 3.78 -24.05 -1.23
C ALA A 250 5.01 -24.85 -1.69
N GLU A 251 6.11 -24.14 -2.00
CA GLU A 251 7.40 -24.81 -2.18
C GLU A 251 7.80 -25.52 -0.89
N GLY A 252 8.44 -26.67 -1.09
CA GLY A 252 8.72 -27.67 -0.07
C GLY A 252 9.70 -27.24 1.03
N PRO A 253 10.22 -28.22 1.77
CA PRO A 253 10.43 -28.11 3.21
C PRO A 253 11.79 -27.52 3.53
N ASP A 254 11.95 -26.21 3.53
CA ASP A 254 13.00 -25.56 4.31
C ASP A 254 12.53 -24.19 4.79
N GLY A 255 12.60 -24.01 6.11
CA GLY A 255 11.88 -23.01 6.87
C GLY A 255 12.05 -21.55 6.43
N GLY A 256 10.96 -20.79 6.56
CA GLY A 256 11.06 -19.33 6.68
C GLY A 256 9.82 -18.59 6.27
N THR A 257 9.00 -18.23 7.27
CA THR A 257 8.01 -17.15 7.27
C THR A 257 6.75 -17.32 6.41
N SER A 258 5.65 -17.60 7.12
CA SER A 258 4.26 -17.54 6.67
C SER A 258 3.89 -16.15 6.13
N GLY A 259 3.68 -16.04 4.82
CA GLY A 259 3.03 -14.90 4.18
C GLY A 259 1.50 -15.04 4.22
N ALA A 260 0.83 -14.07 4.84
CA ALA A 260 -0.63 -13.82 4.83
C ALA A 260 -1.55 -15.06 4.78
N SER A 261 -1.48 -15.90 5.81
CA SER A 261 -2.56 -16.83 6.13
C SER A 261 -3.67 -16.09 6.86
N LEU A 262 -4.95 -16.48 6.66
CA LEU A 262 -6.01 -16.23 7.64
C LEU A 262 -5.46 -16.48 9.04
N SER A 263 -5.50 -15.48 9.92
CA SER A 263 -5.05 -15.65 11.30
C SER A 263 -6.19 -16.28 12.10
N ASP A 264 -5.89 -17.42 12.72
CA ASP A 264 -6.83 -18.08 13.63
C ASP A 264 -6.82 -17.33 14.97
N VAL A 265 -7.97 -16.82 15.40
CA VAL A 265 -8.10 -16.04 16.65
C VAL A 265 -8.81 -16.84 17.74
N ASP A 266 -8.31 -16.75 18.97
CA ASP A 266 -8.97 -17.27 20.17
C ASP A 266 -10.12 -16.35 20.59
N LEU A 267 -11.35 -16.85 20.55
CA LEU A 267 -12.56 -16.08 20.82
C LEU A 267 -12.65 -15.60 22.26
N SER A 268 -12.01 -16.27 23.22
CA SER A 268 -12.03 -15.85 24.62
C SER A 268 -11.27 -14.52 24.80
N THR A 269 -10.16 -14.36 24.09
CA THR A 269 -9.21 -13.24 24.22
C THR A 269 -9.26 -12.23 23.07
N HIS A 270 -9.90 -12.54 21.94
CA HIS A 270 -9.93 -11.68 20.74
C HIS A 270 -10.52 -10.30 21.02
N CYS A 271 -9.88 -9.22 20.57
CA CYS A 271 -10.33 -7.84 20.83
C CYS A 271 -11.04 -7.17 19.65
N GLY A 272 -11.08 -7.81 18.48
CA GLY A 272 -11.69 -7.26 17.26
C GLY A 272 -13.17 -7.63 17.10
N PHE A 273 -13.67 -7.45 15.88
CA PHE A 273 -15.04 -7.78 15.51
C PHE A 273 -15.38 -9.27 15.74
N MET A 274 -16.42 -9.53 16.52
CA MET A 274 -16.80 -10.89 16.94
C MET A 274 -17.89 -11.54 16.07
N GLY A 275 -18.57 -10.82 15.18
CA GLY A 275 -19.62 -11.41 14.33
C GLY A 275 -20.80 -12.03 15.09
N GLY A 276 -20.96 -11.71 16.38
CA GLY A 276 -21.93 -12.35 17.27
C GLY A 276 -21.46 -13.65 17.94
N LEU A 277 -20.24 -14.14 17.66
CA LEU A 277 -19.62 -15.25 18.37
C LEU A 277 -19.40 -14.90 19.86
N GLN A 278 -19.50 -15.91 20.72
CA GLN A 278 -19.43 -15.76 22.17
C GLN A 278 -18.09 -16.21 22.75
N ARG A 279 -17.57 -15.42 23.70
CA ARG A 279 -16.31 -15.68 24.41
C ARG A 279 -16.37 -16.87 25.38
N ASN A 280 -17.58 -17.33 25.72
CA ASN A 280 -17.82 -18.42 26.68
C ASN A 280 -17.66 -19.82 26.05
N GLY A 281 -17.21 -19.91 24.79
CA GLY A 281 -17.03 -21.17 24.08
C GLY A 281 -18.30 -21.76 23.46
N SER A 282 -19.48 -21.15 23.67
CA SER A 282 -20.75 -21.71 23.19
C SER A 282 -20.94 -21.63 21.68
N THR A 283 -20.10 -20.86 20.97
CA THR A 283 -20.07 -20.74 19.51
C THR A 283 -18.71 -21.17 18.93
N GLY A 284 -17.95 -21.97 19.67
CA GLY A 284 -16.59 -22.38 19.31
C GLY A 284 -15.53 -21.69 20.17
N GLN A 285 -14.29 -22.19 20.08
CA GLN A 285 -13.13 -21.66 20.82
C GLN A 285 -12.30 -20.71 19.96
N THR A 286 -12.20 -20.98 18.65
CA THR A 286 -11.44 -20.15 17.72
C THR A 286 -12.21 -19.92 16.42
N ALA A 287 -11.87 -18.85 15.71
CA ALA A 287 -12.41 -18.55 14.40
C ALA A 287 -11.33 -17.97 13.49
N PRO A 288 -11.36 -18.25 12.18
CA PRO A 288 -10.58 -17.48 11.22
C PRO A 288 -11.04 -16.02 11.24
N TYR A 289 -10.08 -15.11 11.18
CA TYR A 289 -10.35 -13.68 11.19
C TYR A 289 -9.40 -12.99 10.22
N TYR A 290 -9.91 -11.93 9.59
CA TYR A 290 -9.18 -11.10 8.65
C TYR A 290 -9.50 -9.64 8.94
N ALA A 291 -8.48 -8.79 8.95
CA ALA A 291 -8.67 -7.36 9.14
C ALA A 291 -7.68 -6.53 8.33
N THR A 292 -8.16 -5.39 7.85
CA THR A 292 -7.38 -4.29 7.30
C THR A 292 -7.67 -3.02 8.12
N SER A 293 -7.10 -1.89 7.74
CA SER A 293 -7.41 -0.60 8.35
C SER A 293 -8.86 -0.12 8.15
N THR A 294 -9.61 -0.75 7.23
CA THR A 294 -10.96 -0.32 6.83
C THR A 294 -12.03 -1.40 6.98
N VAL A 295 -11.64 -2.67 7.12
CA VAL A 295 -12.57 -3.81 7.13
C VAL A 295 -12.12 -4.85 8.14
N GLU A 296 -13.09 -5.42 8.86
CA GLU A 296 -12.91 -6.62 9.67
C GLU A 296 -13.88 -7.71 9.18
N VAL A 297 -13.41 -8.94 9.12
CA VAL A 297 -14.20 -10.12 8.73
C VAL A 297 -13.89 -11.26 9.71
N ILE A 298 -14.94 -11.87 10.24
CA ILE A 298 -14.83 -13.09 11.04
C ILE A 298 -15.67 -14.18 10.39
N PHE A 299 -15.16 -15.41 10.38
CA PHE A 299 -15.80 -16.52 9.68
C PHE A 299 -16.57 -17.42 10.65
N HIS A 300 -17.86 -17.62 10.38
CA HIS A 300 -18.68 -18.62 11.05
C HIS A 300 -18.37 -20.02 10.51
N VAL A 301 -17.43 -20.72 11.12
CA VAL A 301 -17.01 -22.06 10.67
C VAL A 301 -17.87 -23.15 11.31
N SER A 302 -18.73 -23.77 10.51
CA SER A 302 -19.69 -24.78 10.98
C SER A 302 -19.06 -25.95 11.73
N THR A 303 -17.85 -26.38 11.38
CA THR A 303 -17.13 -27.50 12.02
C THR A 303 -16.48 -27.11 13.35
N ARG A 304 -16.36 -25.81 13.65
CA ARG A 304 -15.80 -25.28 14.90
C ARG A 304 -16.89 -24.89 15.91
N MET A 305 -18.16 -24.88 15.50
CA MET A 305 -19.30 -24.61 16.37
C MET A 305 -19.83 -25.93 16.99
N PRO A 306 -20.15 -25.95 18.29
CA PRO A 306 -20.76 -27.10 18.94
C PRO A 306 -22.09 -27.50 18.30
N SER A 307 -22.40 -28.80 18.34
CA SER A 307 -23.66 -29.38 17.82
C SER A 307 -24.10 -30.63 18.59
N ASP A 308 -23.67 -30.71 19.85
CA ASP A 308 -23.90 -31.81 20.80
C ASP A 308 -25.27 -31.76 21.48
N SER A 309 -25.92 -30.58 21.47
CA SER A 309 -27.27 -30.35 22.01
C SER A 309 -28.16 -29.58 21.04
N ASP A 310 -29.49 -29.70 21.16
CA ASP A 310 -30.44 -28.95 20.34
C ASP A 310 -30.25 -27.42 20.44
N ASP A 311 -29.88 -26.92 21.62
CA ASP A 311 -29.57 -25.50 21.83
C ASP A 311 -28.30 -25.09 21.06
N SER A 312 -27.24 -25.90 21.13
CA SER A 312 -26.00 -25.65 20.37
C SER A 312 -26.21 -25.70 18.85
N LEU A 313 -27.02 -26.66 18.36
CA LEU A 313 -27.36 -26.77 16.95
C LEU A 313 -28.18 -25.56 16.48
N THR A 314 -29.12 -25.11 17.30
CA THR A 314 -29.92 -23.90 17.03
C THR A 314 -29.03 -22.66 16.95
N LYS A 315 -28.05 -22.51 17.84
CA LYS A 315 -27.07 -21.42 17.80
C LYS A 315 -26.23 -21.47 16.52
N LYS A 316 -25.70 -22.64 16.18
CA LYS A 316 -24.93 -22.86 14.95
C LYS A 316 -25.74 -22.46 13.70
N LEU A 317 -26.98 -22.95 13.58
CA LEU A 317 -27.85 -22.61 12.45
C LEU A 317 -28.24 -21.13 12.43
N ARG A 318 -28.34 -20.47 13.58
CA ARG A 318 -28.61 -19.03 13.65
C ARG A 318 -27.45 -18.20 13.09
N HIS A 319 -26.21 -18.54 13.44
CA HIS A 319 -25.04 -17.84 12.89
C HIS A 319 -24.90 -18.09 11.39
N LEU A 320 -24.86 -19.36 10.99
CA LEU A 320 -24.72 -19.73 9.58
C LEU A 320 -25.90 -19.29 8.72
N GLY A 321 -27.10 -19.23 9.29
CA GLY A 321 -28.30 -18.85 8.57
C GLY A 321 -28.40 -17.35 8.36
N ASN A 322 -27.81 -16.51 9.22
CA ASN A 322 -27.97 -15.06 9.13
C ASN A 322 -26.87 -14.36 8.32
N ASP A 323 -25.99 -15.13 7.66
CA ASP A 323 -24.93 -14.57 6.83
C ASP A 323 -25.43 -14.35 5.39
N GLU A 324 -24.99 -13.26 4.76
CA GLU A 324 -25.34 -12.93 3.36
C GLU A 324 -24.47 -13.68 2.34
N VAL A 325 -23.27 -14.07 2.75
CA VAL A 325 -22.30 -14.75 1.89
C VAL A 325 -21.88 -16.05 2.57
N HIS A 326 -22.08 -17.16 1.87
CA HIS A 326 -21.64 -18.48 2.33
C HIS A 326 -20.46 -18.98 1.50
N ILE A 327 -19.46 -19.53 2.18
CA ILE A 327 -18.41 -20.35 1.56
C ILE A 327 -18.67 -21.80 1.94
N VAL A 328 -18.89 -22.64 0.93
CA VAL A 328 -19.28 -24.04 1.09
C VAL A 328 -18.19 -24.93 0.55
N TRP A 329 -17.58 -25.74 1.40
CA TRP A 329 -16.73 -26.85 0.97
C TRP A 329 -17.58 -28.10 0.77
N SER A 330 -17.59 -28.66 -0.44
CA SER A 330 -18.37 -29.85 -0.78
C SER A 330 -17.51 -30.93 -1.40
N GLU A 331 -17.28 -32.01 -0.67
CA GLU A 331 -16.62 -33.23 -1.19
C GLU A 331 -17.59 -34.13 -1.98
N HIS A 332 -18.85 -33.73 -2.11
CA HIS A 332 -19.85 -34.49 -2.84
C HIS A 332 -19.73 -34.26 -4.34
N SER A 333 -19.92 -35.32 -5.13
CA SER A 333 -19.95 -35.28 -6.61
C SER A 333 -21.20 -34.62 -7.22
N ARG A 334 -22.10 -34.09 -6.39
CA ARG A 334 -23.37 -33.49 -6.81
C ARG A 334 -23.34 -32.01 -6.51
N ASP A 335 -24.03 -31.24 -7.34
CA ASP A 335 -24.15 -29.81 -7.11
C ASP A 335 -24.82 -29.52 -5.76
N TYR A 336 -24.20 -28.61 -5.03
CA TYR A 336 -24.72 -28.02 -3.82
C TYR A 336 -26.06 -27.34 -4.10
N ARG A 337 -27.03 -27.63 -3.24
CA ARG A 337 -28.38 -27.06 -3.30
C ARG A 337 -28.51 -26.00 -2.22
N ARG A 338 -28.86 -24.77 -2.60
CA ARG A 338 -29.08 -23.66 -1.64
C ARG A 338 -30.02 -24.02 -0.48
N GLY A 339 -31.06 -24.81 -0.75
CA GLY A 339 -32.04 -25.22 0.26
C GLY A 339 -31.50 -26.16 1.36
N ILE A 340 -30.21 -26.52 1.33
CA ILE A 340 -29.57 -27.32 2.40
C ILE A 340 -29.46 -26.50 3.70
N ILE A 341 -29.15 -25.21 3.60
CA ILE A 341 -29.24 -24.28 4.74
C ILE A 341 -30.55 -23.51 4.58
N PRO A 342 -31.58 -23.80 5.38
CA PRO A 342 -32.85 -23.10 5.29
C PRO A 342 -32.68 -21.69 5.84
N THR A 343 -32.50 -20.72 4.95
CA THR A 343 -32.33 -19.32 5.32
C THR A 343 -33.07 -18.37 4.37
N ALA A 344 -33.51 -17.24 4.92
CA ALA A 344 -33.99 -16.09 4.16
C ALA A 344 -32.83 -15.20 3.65
N PHE A 345 -31.62 -15.35 4.20
CA PHE A 345 -30.38 -14.69 3.82
C PHE A 345 -29.60 -15.55 2.79
N GLY A 346 -28.28 -15.40 2.69
CA GLY A 346 -27.45 -16.20 1.78
C GLY A 346 -27.53 -15.76 0.32
N ASP A 347 -27.55 -14.44 0.11
CA ASP A 347 -27.56 -13.79 -1.20
C ASP A 347 -26.47 -14.32 -2.14
N VAL A 348 -25.29 -14.65 -1.62
CA VAL A 348 -24.19 -15.24 -2.39
C VAL A 348 -23.74 -16.56 -1.77
N SER A 349 -23.45 -17.55 -2.62
CA SER A 349 -22.87 -18.82 -2.20
C SER A 349 -21.70 -19.16 -3.11
N ILE A 350 -20.53 -19.29 -2.51
CA ILE A 350 -19.28 -19.70 -3.13
C ILE A 350 -19.07 -21.17 -2.76
N ILE A 351 -19.21 -22.08 -3.72
CA ILE A 351 -19.08 -23.52 -3.48
C ILE A 351 -17.77 -24.02 -4.07
N ILE A 352 -16.99 -24.72 -3.26
CA ILE A 352 -15.67 -25.26 -3.58
C ILE A 352 -15.76 -26.78 -3.56
N TYR A 353 -15.41 -27.43 -4.67
CA TYR A 353 -15.34 -28.89 -4.78
C TYR A 353 -13.90 -29.33 -5.00
N PRO A 354 -13.29 -30.09 -4.07
CA PRO A 354 -11.98 -30.67 -4.29
C PRO A 354 -12.05 -31.77 -5.34
N MET A 355 -11.16 -31.68 -6.32
CA MET A 355 -10.98 -32.64 -7.40
C MET A 355 -9.79 -33.55 -7.09
N LYS A 356 -9.78 -34.74 -7.72
CA LYS A 356 -8.75 -35.76 -7.48
C LYS A 356 -7.33 -35.33 -7.89
N ASN A 357 -7.22 -34.31 -8.73
CA ASN A 357 -5.97 -33.76 -9.25
C ASN A 357 -5.47 -32.55 -8.43
N HIS A 358 -5.74 -32.52 -7.12
CA HIS A 358 -5.33 -31.42 -6.22
C HIS A 358 -5.85 -30.05 -6.63
N MET A 359 -7.03 -30.05 -7.23
CA MET A 359 -7.62 -28.96 -7.96
C MET A 359 -8.98 -28.62 -7.39
N PHE A 360 -9.45 -27.39 -7.55
CA PHE A 360 -10.74 -26.97 -7.01
C PHE A 360 -11.67 -26.52 -8.12
N PHE A 361 -12.86 -27.11 -8.17
CA PHE A 361 -13.96 -26.58 -8.98
C PHE A 361 -14.74 -25.60 -8.12
N ILE A 362 -14.88 -24.35 -8.58
CA ILE A 362 -15.64 -23.32 -7.87
C ILE A 362 -16.90 -22.94 -8.63
N THR A 363 -18.01 -22.91 -7.92
CA THR A 363 -19.28 -22.38 -8.41
C THR A 363 -19.69 -21.21 -7.55
N ILE A 364 -19.92 -20.05 -8.17
CA ILE A 364 -20.52 -18.89 -7.50
C ILE A 364 -21.97 -18.81 -7.94
N THR A 365 -22.87 -18.74 -6.97
CA THR A 365 -24.30 -18.68 -7.23
C THR A 365 -24.90 -17.53 -6.45
N LYS A 366 -25.69 -16.70 -7.11
CA LYS A 366 -26.47 -15.62 -6.49
C LYS A 366 -27.91 -16.09 -6.26
N LYS A 367 -28.53 -15.65 -5.18
CA LYS A 367 -29.97 -15.84 -4.95
C LYS A 367 -30.74 -15.09 -6.06
N PRO A 368 -31.66 -15.76 -6.77
CA PRO A 368 -32.51 -15.07 -7.75
C PRO A 368 -33.37 -14.01 -7.05
N GLU A 369 -33.52 -12.87 -7.71
CA GLU A 369 -34.28 -11.71 -7.21
C GLU A 369 -35.77 -12.01 -7.00
#